data_AF-A0A949PIW2-F1
#
_entry.id   AF-A0A949PIW2-F1
#
_cell.length_a   1.000
_cell.length_b   1.000
_cell.length_c   1.000
_cell.angle_alpha   90.00
_cell.angle_beta   90.00
_cell.angle_gamma   90.00
#
_symmetry.space_group_name_H-M   'P 1'
#
loop_
_entity.id
_entity.type
_entity.pdbx_description
1 polymer ?
#
loop_
_entity_poly.entity_id
_entity_poly.type
_entity_poly.pdbx_seq_one_letter_code
_entity_poly.pdbx_strand_id
1 'polypeptide(L)' 'GGSPENTIMVGDSDPDIDSARAAGIPSICVSFGYARVPAAELKPTLVIDHFDEFPAALKQIMPNAYGTF' A
#
# COMPACT_ATOMS: atom_id res chain seq x y z
N GLY A 1 8.34 -16.14 9.37
CA GLY A 1 7.85 -15.28 8.27
C GLY A 1 6.52 -14.66 8.66
N GLY A 2 6.08 -13.61 7.99
CA GLY A 2 4.77 -12.97 8.21
C GLY A 2 3.64 -13.69 7.46
N SER A 3 2.38 -13.50 7.90
CA SER A 3 1.20 -14.04 7.22
C SER A 3 0.58 -13.00 6.28
N PRO A 4 0.02 -13.41 5.12
CA PRO A 4 -0.61 -12.48 4.17
C PRO A 4 -1.69 -11.60 4.81
N GLU A 5 -2.45 -12.13 5.78
CA GLU A 5 -3.48 -11.34 6.47
C GLU A 5 -2.92 -10.17 7.31
N ASN A 6 -1.62 -10.19 7.62
CA ASN A 6 -0.92 -9.15 8.39
C ASN A 6 0.17 -8.45 7.56
N THR A 7 0.07 -8.50 6.23
CA THR A 7 1.09 -7.96 5.33
C THR A 7 0.48 -6.94 4.36
N ILE A 8 1.22 -5.87 4.10
CA ILE A 8 0.90 -4.84 3.10
C ILE A 8 2.16 -4.47 2.32
N MET A 9 2.01 -4.20 1.03
CA MET A 9 3.07 -3.62 0.20
C MET A 9 2.95 -2.10 0.17
N VAL A 10 4.06 -1.40 0.28
CA VAL A 10 4.13 0.06 0.12
C VAL A 10 5.22 0.36 -0.89
N GLY A 11 4.89 1.11 -1.92
CA GLY A 11 5.83 1.44 -2.99
C GLY A 11 5.32 2.59 -3.85
N ASP A 12 6.04 2.88 -4.92
CA ASP A 12 5.76 4.01 -5.79
C ASP A 12 5.57 3.62 -7.26
N SER A 13 5.77 2.36 -7.62
CA SER A 13 5.94 1.95 -9.01
C SER A 13 5.28 0.61 -9.37
N ASP A 14 5.20 0.30 -10.68
CA ASP A 14 4.60 -0.95 -11.19
C ASP A 14 5.12 -2.22 -10.49
N PRO A 15 6.44 -2.42 -10.30
CA PRO A 15 6.97 -3.61 -9.64
C PRO A 15 6.42 -3.84 -8.23
N ASP A 16 6.15 -2.76 -7.48
CA ASP A 16 5.61 -2.86 -6.12
C ASP A 16 4.17 -3.37 -6.15
N ILE A 17 3.35 -2.77 -7.03
CA ILE A 17 1.94 -3.13 -7.14
C ILE A 17 1.75 -4.52 -7.75
N ASP A 18 2.58 -4.87 -8.73
CA ASP A 18 2.59 -6.20 -9.33
C ASP A 18 3.04 -7.26 -8.32
N SER A 19 4.03 -6.96 -7.49
CA SER A 19 4.48 -7.86 -6.41
C SER A 19 3.39 -8.08 -5.37
N ALA A 20 2.69 -7.01 -4.96
CA ALA A 20 1.57 -7.10 -4.03
C ALA A 20 0.44 -7.97 -4.59
N ARG A 21 0.10 -7.75 -5.87
CA ARG A 21 -0.93 -8.52 -6.58
C ARG A 21 -0.56 -9.99 -6.71
N ALA A 22 0.69 -10.29 -7.05
CA ALA A 22 1.20 -11.66 -7.15
C ALA A 22 1.21 -12.37 -5.79
N ALA A 23 1.47 -11.63 -4.71
CA ALA A 23 1.44 -12.16 -3.34
C ALA A 23 0.02 -12.21 -2.74
N GLY A 24 -0.99 -11.66 -3.41
CA GLY A 24 -2.37 -11.60 -2.92
C GLY A 24 -2.54 -10.70 -1.69
N ILE A 25 -1.69 -9.67 -1.53
CA ILE A 25 -1.73 -8.73 -0.41
C ILE A 25 -2.17 -7.32 -0.87
N PRO A 26 -2.70 -6.48 0.03
CA PRO A 26 -2.98 -5.09 -0.28
C PRO A 26 -1.74 -4.28 -0.64
N SER A 27 -1.92 -3.17 -1.36
CA SER A 27 -0.86 -2.22 -1.69
C SER A 27 -1.26 -0.76 -1.46
N ILE A 28 -0.35 0.03 -0.90
CA ILE A 28 -0.43 1.50 -0.88
C ILE A 28 0.62 2.04 -1.86
N CYS A 29 0.18 2.81 -2.85
CA CYS A 29 1.09 3.54 -3.72
C CYS A 29 1.28 4.97 -3.21
N VAL A 30 2.52 5.45 -3.14
CA VAL A 30 2.79 6.87 -2.93
C VAL A 30 2.80 7.59 -4.28
N SER A 31 2.15 8.75 -4.39
CA SER A 31 2.12 9.52 -5.65
C SER A 31 3.38 10.37 -5.87
N PHE A 32 4.18 10.58 -4.82
CA PHE A 32 5.37 11.43 -4.80
C PHE A 32 6.68 10.69 -5.13
N GLY A 33 6.60 9.49 -5.71
CA GLY A 33 7.77 8.72 -6.17
C GLY A 33 8.10 8.93 -7.65
N TYR A 34 8.78 7.96 -8.26
CA TYR A 34 9.37 8.03 -9.59
C TYR A 34 8.61 7.24 -10.67
N ALA A 35 7.33 6.88 -10.42
CA ALA A 35 6.53 6.20 -11.42
C ALA A 35 6.46 6.96 -12.74
N ARG A 36 6.44 6.20 -13.84
CA ARG A 36 6.35 6.73 -15.21
C ARG A 36 4.92 7.13 -15.60
N VAL A 37 3.94 6.67 -14.82
CA VAL A 37 2.51 6.95 -14.98
C VAL A 37 1.95 7.45 -13.64
N PRO A 38 0.83 8.18 -13.62
CA PRO A 38 0.15 8.54 -12.38
C PRO A 38 -0.12 7.30 -11.50
N ALA A 39 0.15 7.40 -10.20
CA ALA A 39 0.01 6.28 -9.25
C ALA A 39 -1.37 5.59 -9.27
N ALA A 40 -2.43 6.34 -9.56
CA ALA A 40 -3.78 5.80 -9.68
C ALA A 40 -3.95 4.82 -10.88
N GLU A 41 -3.16 4.98 -11.95
CA GLU A 41 -3.20 4.10 -13.12
C GLU A 41 -2.61 2.72 -12.83
N LEU A 42 -1.73 2.62 -11.82
CA LEU A 42 -1.15 1.36 -11.34
C LEU A 42 -2.19 0.45 -10.66
N LYS A 43 -3.36 1.00 -10.30
CA LYS A 43 -4.45 0.32 -9.57
C LYS A 43 -4.00 -0.32 -8.25
N PRO A 44 -3.35 0.43 -7.35
CA PRO A 44 -3.09 -0.03 -5.99
C PRO A 44 -4.39 -0.16 -5.19
N THR A 45 -4.33 -0.71 -3.97
CA THR A 45 -5.48 -0.69 -3.05
C THR A 45 -5.81 0.75 -2.62
N LEU A 46 -4.79 1.56 -2.32
CA LEU A 46 -4.91 2.98 -2.02
C LEU A 46 -3.74 3.76 -2.61
N VAL A 47 -3.96 5.05 -2.87
CA VAL A 47 -2.90 6.03 -3.17
C VAL A 47 -2.83 7.03 -2.02
N ILE A 48 -1.63 7.46 -1.63
CA ILE A 48 -1.41 8.59 -0.71
C ILE A 48 -0.51 9.63 -1.36
N ASP A 49 -0.77 10.91 -1.10
CA ASP A 49 -0.05 12.04 -1.68
C ASP A 49 1.04 12.60 -0.75
N HIS A 50 0.98 12.24 0.53
CA HIS A 50 2.03 12.49 1.51
C HIS A 50 2.17 11.32 2.48
N PHE A 51 3.37 11.10 3.00
CA PHE A 51 3.62 9.96 3.90
C PHE A 51 2.88 10.06 5.24
N ASP A 52 2.52 11.28 5.67
CA ASP A 52 1.73 11.51 6.90
C ASP A 52 0.31 10.92 6.83
N GLU A 53 -0.18 10.60 5.64
CA GLU A 53 -1.48 9.94 5.43
C GLU A 53 -1.41 8.43 5.70
N PHE A 54 -0.19 7.87 5.76
CA PHE A 54 0.03 6.42 5.90
C PHE A 54 -0.69 5.80 7.11
N PRO A 55 -0.70 6.38 8.32
CA PRO A 55 -1.43 5.81 9.45
C PRO A 55 -2.94 5.70 9.20
N ALA A 56 -3.53 6.68 8.51
CA ALA A 56 -4.94 6.67 8.16
C ALA A 56 -5.23 5.60 7.08
N ALA A 57 -4.38 5.51 6.05
CA ALA A 57 -4.48 4.50 5.01
C ALA A 57 -4.31 3.07 5.58
N LEU A 58 -3.35 2.87 6.48
CA LEU A 58 -3.13 1.58 7.13
C LEU A 58 -4.34 1.18 7.98
N LYS A 59 -4.94 2.11 8.72
CA LYS A 59 -6.18 1.84 9.48
C LYS A 59 -7.35 1.46 8.58
N GLN A 60 -7.45 2.05 7.38
CA GLN A 60 -8.50 1.73 6.41
C GLN A 60 -8.33 0.31 5.84
N ILE A 61 -7.11 -0.10 5.52
CA ILE A 61 -6.82 -1.41 4.92
C ILE A 61 -6.74 -2.51 5.99
N MET A 62 -6.13 -2.21 7.12
CA MET A 62 -5.84 -3.14 8.21
C MET A 62 -6.35 -2.57 9.55
N PRO A 63 -7.67 -2.52 9.77
CA PRO A 63 -8.26 -1.92 10.97
C PRO A 63 -7.82 -2.58 12.29
N ASN A 64 -7.38 -3.83 12.22
CA ASN A 64 -6.91 -4.62 13.37
C ASN A 64 -5.38 -4.58 13.55
N ALA A 65 -4.62 -3.87 12.69
CA ALA A 65 -3.16 -3.78 12.80
C ALA A 65 -2.70 -3.02 14.05
N TYR A 66 -3.56 -2.15 14.58
CA TYR A 66 -3.32 -1.45 15.85
C TYR A 66 -4.06 -2.22 16.95
N GLY A 67 -3.32 -2.95 17.77
CA GLY A 67 -3.87 -3.48 19.02
C GLY A 67 -4.40 -2.34 19.88
N THR A 68 -5.52 -2.54 20.56
CA THR A 68 -5.97 -1.64 21.64
C THR A 68 -4.85 -1.49 22.66
N PHE A 69 -4.27 -0.30 22.74
CA PHE A 69 -3.38 0.10 23.83
C PHE A 69 -4.18 0.34 25.10
#